data_AF-A0A958FKD9-F1
#
_entry.id   AF-A0A958FKD9-F1
#
_cell.length_a   1.000
_cell.length_b   1.000
_cell.length_c   1.000
_cell.angle_alpha   90.00
_cell.angle_beta   90.00
_cell.angle_gamma   90.00
#
_symmetry.space_group_name_H-M   'P 1'
#
loop_
_entity.id
_entity.type
_entity.pdbx_description
1 polymer ?
#
loop_
_entity_poly.entity_id
_entity_poly.type
_entity_poly.pdbx_seq_one_letter_code
_entity_poly.pdbx_strand_id
1 'polypeptide(L)'
;MEPENVSKEMRAFFEQLAKLLVQKLTRTETFYFASLTHLRFAHIHPFSDGNGRAARLLEKWFLAENLGREAWKLPSEKYYKEHQETYYKTINLGVNFYELDYDRCLPFLEMLPQCLKESP
;
A
#
# COMPACT_ATOMS: atom_id res chain seq x y z
N MET A 1 16.27 6.40 -0.75
CA MET A 1 16.03 7.80 -0.40
C MET A 1 16.93 8.14 0.77
N GLU A 2 17.49 9.33 0.73
CA GLU A 2 18.37 9.91 1.71
C GLU A 2 17.52 10.43 2.90
N PRO A 3 17.98 10.28 4.16
CA PRO A 3 17.19 10.60 5.35
C PRO A 3 16.59 12.01 5.37
N GLU A 4 17.29 13.00 4.82
CA GLU A 4 16.87 14.39 4.74
C GLU A 4 15.60 14.60 3.90
N ASN A 5 15.34 13.72 2.92
CA ASN A 5 14.17 13.81 2.05
C ASN A 5 12.95 13.07 2.60
N VAL A 6 13.14 12.15 3.57
CA VAL A 6 12.06 11.33 4.14
C VAL A 6 10.95 12.19 4.73
N SER A 7 11.29 13.22 5.50
CA SER A 7 10.28 14.08 6.14
C SER A 7 9.39 14.80 5.12
N LYS A 8 10.00 15.27 4.02
CA LYS A 8 9.28 15.93 2.92
C LYS A 8 8.33 14.96 2.22
N GLU A 9 8.82 13.77 1.87
CA GLU A 9 8.02 12.76 1.17
C GLU A 9 6.89 12.22 2.05
N MET A 10 7.13 12.00 3.35
CA MET A 10 6.10 11.62 4.30
C MET A 10 5.01 12.68 4.46
N ARG A 11 5.38 13.96 4.46
CA ARG A 11 4.39 15.05 4.49
C ARG A 11 3.51 15.03 3.24
N ALA A 12 4.13 14.95 2.06
CA ALA A 12 3.39 14.87 0.80
C ALA A 12 2.49 13.62 0.71
N PHE A 13 2.97 12.48 1.23
CA PHE A 13 2.20 11.24 1.33
C PHE A 13 0.93 11.43 2.18
N PHE A 14 1.06 11.95 3.40
CA PHE A 14 -0.09 12.13 4.29
C PHE A 14 -1.05 13.23 3.82
N GLU A 15 -0.55 14.29 3.18
CA GLU A 15 -1.40 15.31 2.55
C GLU A 15 -2.28 14.71 1.45
N GLN A 16 -1.73 13.83 0.62
CA GLN A 16 -2.51 13.12 -0.41
C GLN A 16 -3.49 12.12 0.22
N LEU A 17 -3.05 11.37 1.22
CA LEU A 17 -3.90 10.41 1.94
C LEU A 17 -5.11 11.09 2.59
N ALA A 18 -4.90 12.24 3.24
CA ALA A 18 -5.98 13.03 3.84
C ALA A 18 -7.02 13.50 2.80
N LYS A 19 -6.58 13.88 1.59
CA LYS A 19 -7.48 14.24 0.49
C LYS A 19 -8.29 13.04 0.00
N LEU A 20 -7.72 11.84 -0.02
CA LEU A 20 -8.43 10.63 -0.44
C LEU A 20 -9.48 10.19 0.59
N LEU A 21 -9.18 10.32 1.89
CA LEU A 21 -10.07 9.89 2.97
C LEU A 21 -11.40 10.66 3.04
N VAL A 22 -11.46 11.88 2.50
CA VAL A 22 -12.70 12.68 2.48
C VAL A 22 -13.51 12.51 1.19
N GLN A 23 -13.00 11.74 0.22
CA GLN A 23 -13.68 11.51 -1.06
C GLN A 23 -14.61 10.31 -0.97
N LYS A 24 -15.70 10.35 -1.75
CA LYS A 24 -16.58 9.20 -1.94
C LYS A 24 -15.99 8.29 -3.00
N LEU A 25 -15.14 7.36 -2.58
CA LEU A 25 -14.52 6.38 -3.47
C LEU A 25 -15.47 5.22 -3.77
N THR A 26 -15.42 4.71 -4.99
CA THR A 26 -16.00 3.40 -5.33
C THR A 26 -15.20 2.29 -4.66
N ARG A 27 -15.76 1.07 -4.62
CA ARG A 27 -15.03 -0.10 -4.10
C ARG A 27 -13.73 -0.33 -4.88
N THR A 28 -13.75 -0.23 -6.20
CA THR A 28 -12.55 -0.41 -7.04
C THR A 28 -11.48 0.62 -6.72
N GLU A 29 -11.85 1.90 -6.65
CA GLU A 29 -10.92 2.97 -6.27
C GLU A 29 -10.38 2.78 -4.84
N THR A 30 -11.22 2.32 -3.92
CA THR A 30 -10.81 2.05 -2.54
C THR A 30 -9.70 1.00 -2.47
N PHE A 31 -9.86 -0.12 -3.17
CA PHE A 31 -8.82 -1.16 -3.24
C PHE A 31 -7.56 -0.64 -3.95
N TYR A 32 -7.72 0.09 -5.05
CA TYR A 32 -6.60 0.71 -5.77
C TYR A 32 -5.78 1.64 -4.86
N PHE A 33 -6.43 2.58 -4.17
CA PHE A 33 -5.76 3.54 -3.31
C PHE A 33 -5.23 2.92 -2.02
N ALA A 34 -5.86 1.86 -1.49
CA ALA A 34 -5.32 1.09 -0.38
C ALA A 34 -3.97 0.46 -0.76
N SER A 35 -3.93 -0.30 -1.86
CA SER A 35 -2.69 -0.92 -2.35
C SER A 35 -1.63 0.12 -2.70
N LEU A 36 -2.03 1.24 -3.32
CA LEU A 36 -1.09 2.31 -3.68
C LEU A 36 -0.53 3.00 -2.42
N THR A 37 -1.35 3.17 -1.38
CA THR A 37 -0.92 3.70 -0.07
C THR A 37 0.14 2.79 0.56
N HIS A 38 -0.08 1.47 0.54
CA HIS A 38 0.93 0.49 0.96
C HIS A 38 2.22 0.66 0.18
N LEU A 39 2.14 0.62 -1.14
CA LEU A 39 3.31 0.63 -2.03
C LEU A 39 4.14 1.90 -1.86
N ARG A 40 3.48 3.06 -1.84
CA ARG A 40 4.16 4.34 -1.63
C ARG A 40 4.82 4.42 -0.27
N PHE A 41 4.16 3.95 0.79
CA PHE A 41 4.77 3.93 2.11
C PHE A 41 6.00 3.01 2.15
N ALA A 42 5.92 1.83 1.53
CA ALA A 42 7.04 0.90 1.42
C ALA A 42 8.23 1.49 0.66
N HIS A 43 7.99 2.31 -0.37
CA HIS A 43 9.05 3.01 -1.12
C HIS A 43 9.68 4.17 -0.34
N ILE A 44 8.89 4.93 0.42
CA ILE A 44 9.43 6.00 1.28
C ILE A 44 10.31 5.41 2.38
N HIS A 45 9.88 4.28 2.96
CA HIS A 45 10.60 3.52 3.98
C HIS A 45 11.11 4.39 5.15
N PRO A 46 10.21 5.12 5.86
CA PRO A 46 10.58 6.19 6.76
C PRO A 46 11.22 5.75 8.09
N PHE A 47 11.10 4.48 8.47
CA PHE A 47 11.57 3.96 9.76
C PHE A 47 12.84 3.13 9.61
N SER A 48 13.60 3.00 10.70
CA SER A 48 14.76 2.10 10.77
C SER A 48 14.36 0.61 10.72
N ASP A 49 13.18 0.27 11.24
CA ASP A 49 12.56 -1.05 11.14
C ASP A 49 11.02 -0.92 11.15
N GLY A 50 10.32 -1.93 10.66
CA GLY A 50 8.86 -2.03 10.75
C GLY A 50 8.08 -1.40 9.60
N ASN A 51 8.74 -0.91 8.56
CA ASN A 51 8.08 -0.29 7.40
C ASN A 51 7.06 -1.22 6.75
N GLY A 52 7.39 -2.50 6.57
CA GLY A 52 6.44 -3.47 6.00
C GLY A 52 5.21 -3.70 6.90
N ARG A 53 5.39 -3.69 8.24
CA ARG A 53 4.26 -3.82 9.19
C ARG A 53 3.37 -2.58 9.14
N ALA A 54 3.97 -1.40 9.11
CA ALA A 54 3.27 -0.14 9.00
C ALA A 54 2.53 0.01 7.67
N ALA A 55 3.14 -0.39 6.54
CA ALA A 55 2.51 -0.35 5.23
C ALA A 55 1.21 -1.19 5.18
N ARG A 56 1.27 -2.44 5.67
CA ARG A 56 0.09 -3.33 5.77
C ARG A 56 -0.97 -2.78 6.71
N LEU A 57 -0.56 -2.17 7.82
CA LEU A 57 -1.49 -1.55 8.76
C LEU A 57 -2.20 -0.35 8.13
N LEU A 58 -1.48 0.52 7.42
CA LEU A 58 -2.04 1.67 6.71
C LEU A 58 -3.00 1.25 5.60
N GLU A 59 -2.67 0.19 4.85
CA GLU A 59 -3.56 -0.41 3.86
C GLU A 59 -4.88 -0.86 4.48
N LYS A 60 -4.82 -1.68 5.53
CA LYS A 60 -6.02 -2.17 6.23
C LYS A 60 -6.82 -1.05 6.86
N TRP A 61 -6.14 -0.08 7.46
CA TRP A 61 -6.79 1.09 8.02
C TRP A 61 -7.55 1.87 6.93
N PHE A 62 -6.91 2.16 5.79
CA PHE A 62 -7.56 2.86 4.68
C PHE A 62 -8.79 2.11 4.15
N LEU A 63 -8.70 0.78 4.02
CA LEU A 63 -9.85 -0.06 3.64
C LEU A 63 -10.99 0.06 4.67
N ALA A 64 -10.67 0.04 5.96
CA ALA A 64 -11.67 0.13 7.02
C ALA A 64 -12.35 1.49 7.11
N GLU A 65 -11.63 2.59 6.86
CA GLU A 65 -12.21 3.93 6.80
C GLU A 65 -13.22 4.06 5.65
N ASN A 66 -12.96 3.42 4.51
CA ASN A 66 -13.79 3.55 3.30
C ASN A 66 -14.89 2.48 3.17
N LEU A 67 -14.67 1.26 3.67
CA LEU A 67 -15.59 0.12 3.52
C LEU A 67 -16.22 -0.32 4.85
N GLY A 68 -15.81 0.27 5.97
CA GLY A 68 -16.28 -0.06 7.31
C GLY A 68 -15.45 -1.14 8.01
N ARG A 69 -15.77 -1.37 9.30
CA ARG A 69 -14.96 -2.21 10.22
C ARG A 69 -14.78 -3.67 9.76
N GLU A 70 -15.68 -4.19 8.95
CA GLU A 70 -15.57 -5.56 8.43
C GLU A 70 -14.36 -5.75 7.50
N ALA A 71 -13.85 -4.68 6.88
CA ALA A 71 -12.67 -4.74 6.03
C ALA A 71 -11.40 -5.19 6.79
N TRP A 72 -11.34 -5.04 8.12
CA TRP A 72 -10.25 -5.56 8.94
C TRP A 72 -10.10 -7.09 8.85
N LYS A 73 -11.18 -7.80 8.50
CA LYS A 73 -11.21 -9.26 8.37
C LYS A 73 -10.64 -9.75 7.03
N LEU A 74 -10.32 -8.86 6.10
CA LEU A 74 -9.73 -9.23 4.82
C LEU A 74 -8.39 -9.97 5.03
N PRO A 75 -8.20 -11.14 4.39
CA PRO A 75 -7.02 -11.99 4.60
C PRO A 75 -5.80 -11.53 3.79
N SER A 76 -5.64 -10.23 3.51
CA SER A 76 -4.55 -9.70 2.68
C SER A 76 -3.16 -10.07 3.20
N GLU A 77 -2.96 -10.04 4.52
CA GLU A 77 -1.69 -10.45 5.15
C GLU A 77 -1.35 -11.93 4.92
N LYS A 78 -2.35 -12.81 5.00
CA LYS A 78 -2.17 -14.24 4.71
C LYS A 78 -1.80 -14.41 3.24
N TYR A 79 -2.51 -13.74 2.34
CA TYR A 79 -2.26 -13.76 0.91
C TYR A 79 -0.84 -13.30 0.56
N TYR A 80 -0.38 -12.17 1.11
CA TYR A 80 1.00 -11.69 0.92
C TYR A 80 2.05 -12.65 1.46
N LYS A 81 1.74 -13.36 2.56
CA LYS A 81 2.64 -14.37 3.12
C LYS A 81 2.74 -15.60 2.22
N GLU A 82 1.62 -16.06 1.66
CA GLU A 82 1.58 -17.20 0.74
C GLU A 82 2.20 -16.87 -0.63
N HIS A 83 2.14 -15.60 -1.04
CA HIS A 83 2.70 -15.09 -2.29
C HIS A 83 3.93 -14.19 -2.06
N GLN A 84 4.76 -14.52 -1.07
CA GLN A 84 5.84 -13.65 -0.60
C GLN A 84 6.85 -13.25 -1.68
N GLU A 85 7.21 -14.18 -2.58
CA GLU A 85 8.12 -13.90 -3.68
C GLU A 85 7.53 -12.83 -4.63
N THR A 86 6.27 -13.02 -5.05
CA THR A 86 5.53 -12.06 -5.87
C THR A 86 5.40 -10.72 -5.16
N TYR A 87 5.09 -10.72 -3.87
CA TYR A 87 4.97 -9.51 -3.05
C TYR A 87 6.26 -8.67 -3.10
N TYR A 88 7.43 -9.25 -2.83
CA TYR A 88 8.68 -8.50 -2.87
C TYR A 88 9.10 -8.13 -4.30
N LYS A 89 8.85 -9.01 -5.28
CA LYS A 89 9.16 -8.74 -6.69
C LYS A 89 8.38 -7.53 -7.21
N THR A 90 7.09 -7.44 -6.88
CA THR A 90 6.20 -6.40 -7.41
C THR A 90 6.33 -5.06 -6.67
N ILE A 91 6.88 -5.04 -5.45
CA ILE A 91 7.32 -3.79 -4.80
C ILE A 91 8.46 -3.15 -5.59
N ASN A 92 9.37 -3.91 -6.18
CA ASN A 92 10.52 -3.33 -6.84
C ASN A 92 10.15 -2.69 -8.20
N LEU A 93 9.99 -1.36 -8.20
CA LEU A 93 9.67 -0.57 -9.41
C LEU A 93 10.86 0.16 -10.03
N GLY A 94 12.06 0.04 -9.46
CA GLY A 94 13.23 0.82 -9.88
C GLY A 94 14.45 0.54 -9.02
N VAL A 95 15.62 1.00 -9.47
CA VAL A 95 16.89 0.74 -8.77
C VAL A 95 17.05 1.58 -7.49
N ASN A 96 16.37 2.71 -7.42
CA ASN A 96 16.32 3.60 -6.26
C ASN A 96 15.01 4.40 -6.25
N PHE A 97 14.78 5.19 -5.20
CA PHE A 97 13.55 5.97 -5.02
C PHE A 97 13.26 6.97 -6.14
N TYR A 98 14.29 7.58 -6.73
CA TYR A 98 14.14 8.62 -7.76
C TYR A 98 13.87 8.05 -9.15
N GLU A 99 14.09 6.73 -9.33
CA GLU A 99 13.93 6.00 -10.58
C GLU A 99 12.77 4.98 -10.50
N LEU A 100 11.82 5.19 -9.58
CA LEU A 100 10.62 4.36 -9.47
C LEU A 100 9.68 4.62 -10.65
N ASP A 101 9.41 3.58 -11.42
CA ASP A 101 8.45 3.62 -12.52
C ASP A 101 7.09 3.10 -12.07
N TYR A 102 6.22 4.02 -11.68
CA TYR A 102 4.86 3.71 -11.22
C TYR A 102 3.93 3.21 -12.32
N ASP A 103 4.27 3.35 -13.61
CA ASP A 103 3.45 2.75 -14.68
C ASP A 103 3.49 1.22 -14.62
N ARG A 104 4.51 0.65 -13.94
CA ARG A 104 4.66 -0.78 -13.69
C ARG A 104 4.07 -1.25 -12.35
N CYS A 105 3.31 -0.42 -11.63
CA CYS A 105 2.82 -0.77 -10.29
C CYS A 105 1.64 -1.75 -10.27
N LEU A 106 0.94 -1.93 -11.40
CA LEU A 106 -0.29 -2.74 -11.46
C LEU A 106 -0.15 -4.15 -10.85
N PRO A 107 0.91 -4.93 -11.10
CA PRO A 107 1.08 -6.25 -10.50
C PRO A 107 1.07 -6.23 -8.96
N PHE A 108 1.61 -5.18 -8.33
CA PHE A 108 1.53 -5.03 -6.87
C PHE A 108 0.11 -4.67 -6.44
N LEU A 109 -0.51 -3.70 -7.13
CA LEU A 109 -1.85 -3.22 -6.79
C LEU A 109 -2.92 -4.32 -6.85
N GLU A 110 -2.76 -5.26 -7.78
CA GLU A 110 -3.66 -6.40 -7.96
C GLU A 110 -3.57 -7.47 -6.86
N MET A 111 -2.48 -7.52 -6.09
CA MET A 111 -2.34 -8.53 -5.03
C MET A 111 -3.40 -8.39 -3.94
N LEU A 112 -3.76 -7.15 -3.58
CA LEU A 112 -4.79 -6.91 -2.56
C LEU A 112 -6.17 -7.47 -2.96
N PRO A 113 -6.77 -7.13 -4.12
CA PRO A 113 -8.04 -7.72 -4.51
C PRO A 113 -7.96 -9.23 -4.78
N GLN A 114 -6.77 -9.78 -5.11
CA GLN A 114 -6.59 -11.22 -5.25
C GLN A 114 -6.80 -11.99 -3.93
N CYS A 115 -6.59 -11.36 -2.76
CA CYS A 115 -6.85 -12.00 -1.47
C CYS A 115 -8.32 -12.42 -1.28
N LEU A 116 -9.25 -11.83 -2.04
CA LEU A 116 -10.67 -12.17 -2.03
C LEU A 116 -10.98 -13.47 -2.78
N LYS A 117 -10.14 -13.87 -3.74
CA LYS A 117 -10.36 -15.06 -4.59
C LYS A 117 -9.97 -16.36 -3.90
N GLU A 118 -9.11 -16.27 -2.88
CA GLU A 118 -8.58 -17.40 -2.12
C GLU A 118 -9.16 -17.48 -0.70
N SER A 119 -10.23 -16.73 -0.45
CA SER A 119 -11.00 -16.88 0.80
C SER A 119 -11.76 -18.22 0.76
N PRO A 120 -11.64 -19.06 1.80
CA PRO A 120 -12.26 -20.38 1.85
C PRO A 120 -13.78 -20.35 1.81
#